data_AF-A0A101WEJ4-F1
#
_entry.id   AF-A0A101WEJ4-F1
#
_cell.length_a   1.000
_cell.length_b   1.000
_cell.length_c   1.000
_cell.angle_alpha   90.00
_cell.angle_beta   90.00
_cell.angle_gamma   90.00
#
_symmetry.space_group_name_H-M   'P 1'
#
loop_
_entity.id
_entity.type
_entity.pdbx_description
1 polymer ?
#
loop_
_entity_poly.entity_id
_entity_poly.type
_entity_poly.pdbx_seq_one_letter_code
_entity_poly.pdbx_strand_id
1 'polypeptide(L)'
;MDIIFQSIGTIHTPYIAINTPHQPIADAPGDFWITLNPDYASALRTLDTFNYIYVLYHLDQVTPPLELLTSSPWAPDTEIGLFASRSPQRPNPIGLSIVRVKEIKGNEITISGIDTYNGTPLLDIKPYMHFLDSKEDANNGWFDTLPDKEHTMAHALGLTHEHEHEHEHEHPHQHVNDHDHPHRHSPAHSHEHSHEITHRQSHDHKHPGHLHEHND
;
A
#
# COMPACT_ATOMS: atom_id res chain seq x y z
N MET A 1 14.01 31.68 -0.49
CA MET A 1 15.00 31.45 -1.57
C MET A 1 14.62 30.11 -2.12
N ASP A 2 14.25 30.12 -3.38
CA ASP A 2 13.35 29.12 -3.91
C ASP A 2 14.14 28.34 -4.95
N ILE A 3 14.01 27.01 -4.92
CA ILE A 3 14.82 26.11 -5.74
C ILE A 3 13.87 25.45 -6.74
N ILE A 4 14.11 25.71 -8.03
CA ILE A 4 13.29 25.19 -9.11
C ILE A 4 13.97 23.92 -9.65
N PHE A 5 13.29 22.79 -9.50
CA PHE A 5 13.67 21.54 -10.15
C PHE A 5 12.96 21.41 -11.49
N GLN A 6 13.46 20.54 -12.36
CA GLN A 6 12.83 20.14 -13.62
C GLN A 6 12.75 18.61 -13.64
N SER A 7 11.65 18.06 -14.17
CA SER A 7 11.53 16.60 -14.28
C SER A 7 12.51 16.05 -15.31
N ILE A 8 13.22 14.98 -14.94
CA ILE A 8 14.16 14.27 -15.83
C ILE A 8 13.50 13.06 -16.52
N GLY A 9 12.24 12.75 -16.20
CA GLY A 9 11.48 11.64 -16.80
C GLY A 9 10.14 11.39 -16.10
N THR A 10 9.58 10.21 -16.35
CA THR A 10 8.27 9.79 -15.81
C THR A 10 8.39 8.40 -15.18
N ILE A 11 7.74 8.20 -14.04
CA ILE A 11 7.61 6.88 -13.40
C ILE A 11 6.28 6.25 -13.84
N HIS A 12 6.34 4.99 -14.25
CA HIS A 12 5.21 4.21 -14.76
C HIS A 12 4.94 3.01 -13.86
N THR A 13 3.68 2.87 -13.43
CA THR A 13 3.21 1.86 -12.47
C THR A 13 1.79 1.42 -12.85
N PRO A 14 1.25 0.31 -12.31
CA PRO A 14 -0.16 -0.04 -12.45
C PRO A 14 -1.09 0.82 -11.56
N TYR A 15 -0.57 1.78 -10.79
CA TYR A 15 -1.33 2.53 -9.79
C TYR A 15 -1.91 3.81 -10.40
N ILE A 16 -3.09 3.67 -11.03
CA ILE A 16 -3.82 4.76 -11.69
C ILE A 16 -4.89 5.40 -10.77
N ALA A 17 -5.06 4.88 -9.55
CA ALA A 17 -6.03 5.32 -8.54
C ALA A 17 -5.53 4.98 -7.13
N ILE A 18 -6.39 5.17 -6.11
CA ILE A 18 -6.12 5.11 -4.66
C ILE A 18 -5.31 3.87 -4.17
N ASN A 19 -5.29 2.78 -4.92
CA ASN A 19 -4.61 1.52 -4.56
C ASN A 19 -3.07 1.56 -4.70
N THR A 20 -2.41 2.68 -4.40
CA THR A 20 -0.95 2.73 -4.24
C THR A 20 -0.58 2.21 -2.84
N PRO A 21 0.35 1.25 -2.69
CA PRO A 21 0.73 0.75 -1.38
C PRO A 21 1.46 1.83 -0.57
N HIS A 22 1.35 1.78 0.76
CA HIS A 22 1.98 2.78 1.64
C HIS A 22 3.52 2.77 1.60
N GLN A 23 4.15 1.66 1.17
CA GLN A 23 5.59 1.51 0.94
C GLN A 23 5.84 0.54 -0.24
N PRO A 24 7.05 0.49 -0.84
CA PRO A 24 7.31 -0.34 -2.01
C PRO A 24 7.29 -1.84 -1.68
N ILE A 25 6.52 -2.61 -2.44
CA ILE A 25 6.50 -4.08 -2.37
C ILE A 25 7.40 -4.60 -3.50
N ALA A 26 8.43 -5.38 -3.17
CA ALA A 26 9.48 -5.78 -4.12
C ALA A 26 8.91 -6.59 -5.31
N ASP A 27 8.10 -7.60 -4.99
CA ASP A 27 7.46 -8.52 -5.92
C ASP A 27 5.99 -8.11 -6.21
N ALA A 28 5.71 -6.80 -6.23
CA ALA A 28 4.40 -6.27 -6.60
C ALA A 28 3.97 -6.76 -7.99
N PRO A 29 2.69 -7.18 -8.18
CA PRO A 29 2.19 -7.60 -9.47
C PRO A 29 2.02 -6.41 -10.43
N GLY A 30 2.31 -6.65 -11.72
CA GLY A 30 2.23 -5.65 -12.78
C GLY A 30 3.60 -5.12 -13.25
N ASP A 31 3.56 -4.27 -14.28
CA ASP A 31 4.75 -3.70 -14.89
C ASP A 31 5.13 -2.36 -14.24
N PHE A 32 6.41 -2.22 -13.90
CA PHE A 32 6.98 -1.02 -13.29
C PHE A 32 8.22 -0.61 -14.08
N TRP A 33 8.22 0.62 -14.60
CA TRP A 33 9.36 1.15 -15.35
C TRP A 33 9.49 2.66 -15.18
N ILE A 34 10.63 3.19 -15.61
CA ILE A 34 10.95 4.61 -15.60
C ILE A 34 11.42 5.00 -17.00
N THR A 35 10.82 6.02 -17.59
CA THR A 35 11.17 6.53 -18.92
C THR A 35 11.80 7.92 -18.76
N LEU A 36 13.11 8.03 -19.02
CA LEU A 36 13.82 9.31 -18.96
C LEU A 36 13.52 10.17 -20.20
N ASN A 37 13.61 11.49 -20.05
CA ASN A 37 13.64 12.40 -21.20
C ASN A 37 14.84 12.04 -22.11
N PRO A 38 14.69 12.00 -23.45
CA PRO A 38 15.72 11.47 -24.36
C PRO A 38 17.12 12.08 -24.19
N ASP A 39 17.21 13.37 -23.87
CA ASP A 39 18.48 14.08 -23.66
C ASP A 39 19.32 13.50 -22.51
N TYR A 40 18.67 12.86 -21.53
CA TYR A 40 19.32 12.25 -20.36
C TYR A 40 19.64 10.76 -20.55
N ALA A 41 19.22 10.13 -21.65
CA ALA A 41 19.38 8.69 -21.86
C ALA A 41 20.85 8.20 -21.74
N SER A 42 21.81 9.03 -22.19
CA SER A 42 23.24 8.71 -22.11
C SER A 42 23.79 8.63 -20.67
N ALA A 43 23.10 9.20 -19.68
CA ALA A 43 23.48 9.13 -18.28
C ALA A 43 23.21 7.76 -17.63
N LEU A 44 22.40 6.89 -18.26
CA LEU A 44 22.12 5.54 -17.78
C LEU A 44 23.28 4.55 -17.98
N ARG A 45 24.35 4.97 -18.67
CA ARG A 45 25.52 4.12 -18.97
C ARG A 45 26.17 3.58 -17.69
N THR A 46 26.31 2.26 -17.61
CA THR A 46 26.87 1.53 -16.45
C THR A 46 25.93 1.44 -15.24
N LEU A 47 24.72 2.03 -15.27
CA LEU A 47 23.74 1.90 -14.19
C LEU A 47 23.21 0.46 -14.03
N ASP A 48 23.24 -0.30 -15.12
CA ASP A 48 22.96 -1.74 -15.21
C ASP A 48 23.92 -2.61 -14.37
N THR A 49 25.05 -2.07 -13.93
CA THR A 49 25.96 -2.77 -13.01
C THR A 49 25.51 -2.73 -11.54
N PHE A 50 24.49 -1.93 -11.20
CA PHE A 50 23.94 -1.83 -9.85
C PHE A 50 22.64 -2.63 -9.72
N ASN A 51 22.57 -3.50 -8.71
CA ASN A 51 21.33 -4.23 -8.38
C ASN A 51 20.19 -3.29 -7.97
N TYR A 52 20.50 -2.17 -7.31
CA TYR A 52 19.54 -1.26 -6.70
C TYR A 52 19.89 0.20 -6.98
N ILE A 53 18.86 1.03 -7.13
CA ILE A 53 18.97 2.48 -7.31
C ILE A 53 18.03 3.21 -6.35
N TYR A 54 18.47 4.37 -5.87
CA TYR A 54 17.58 5.40 -5.36
C TYR A 54 16.84 6.07 -6.51
N VAL A 55 15.54 6.27 -6.32
CA VAL A 55 14.67 7.04 -7.21
C VAL A 55 14.08 8.18 -6.38
N LEU A 56 14.27 9.42 -6.82
CA LEU A 56 13.69 10.62 -6.20
C LEU A 56 12.63 11.19 -7.15
N TYR A 57 11.46 11.52 -6.61
CA TYR A 57 10.28 11.90 -7.39
C TYR A 57 9.50 13.02 -6.72
N HIS A 58 8.75 13.79 -7.50
CA HIS A 58 7.85 14.81 -6.98
C HIS A 58 6.48 14.20 -6.71
N LEU A 59 5.98 14.33 -5.48
CA LEU A 59 4.64 13.88 -5.10
C LEU A 59 3.65 14.99 -5.49
N ASP A 60 3.39 15.10 -6.78
CA ASP A 60 2.67 16.18 -7.47
C ASP A 60 1.17 16.26 -7.10
N GLN A 61 0.61 15.18 -6.56
CA GLN A 61 -0.78 15.08 -6.12
C GLN A 61 -1.01 15.54 -4.66
N VAL A 62 0.02 16.04 -3.97
CA VAL A 62 -0.09 16.49 -2.57
C VAL A 62 -0.76 17.86 -2.48
N THR A 63 -1.90 17.93 -1.79
CA THR A 63 -2.67 19.16 -1.58
C THR A 63 -2.45 19.80 -0.19
N PRO A 64 -2.58 21.13 -0.06
CA PRO A 64 -2.64 21.81 1.25
C PRO A 64 -3.93 21.45 2.04
N PRO A 65 -3.98 21.68 3.37
CA PRO A 65 -2.99 22.35 4.21
C PRO A 65 -1.72 21.52 4.44
N LEU A 66 -0.69 22.16 5.02
CA LEU A 66 0.49 21.48 5.54
C LEU A 66 0.38 21.43 7.08
N GLU A 67 0.45 20.23 7.63
CA GLU A 67 0.47 20.01 9.09
C GLU A 67 1.87 19.57 9.52
N LEU A 68 2.34 20.04 10.69
CA LEU A 68 3.68 19.73 11.21
C LEU A 68 3.70 18.49 12.10
N LEU A 69 2.52 17.97 12.43
CA LEU A 69 2.25 16.75 13.18
C LEU A 69 1.40 15.85 12.26
N THR A 70 1.47 14.53 12.44
CA THR A 70 0.77 13.55 11.59
C THR A 70 0.75 12.19 12.30
N SER A 71 -0.20 11.32 11.98
CA SER A 71 -0.20 9.92 12.43
C SER A 71 0.26 8.97 11.32
N SER A 72 0.75 7.79 11.70
CA SER A 72 1.06 6.74 10.73
C SER A 72 -0.21 5.97 10.32
N PRO A 73 -0.37 5.53 9.05
CA PRO A 73 -1.45 4.63 8.65
C PRO A 73 -1.54 3.34 9.47
N TRP A 74 -0.41 2.88 10.04
CA TRP A 74 -0.34 1.67 10.86
C TRP A 74 -0.41 1.97 12.38
N ALA A 75 -0.38 3.23 12.78
CA ALA A 75 -0.48 3.66 14.18
C ALA A 75 -1.28 4.99 14.26
N PRO A 76 -2.60 4.96 13.99
CA PRO A 76 -3.41 6.17 13.84
C PRO A 76 -3.49 7.00 15.14
N ASP A 77 -3.51 6.35 16.30
CA ASP A 77 -3.55 6.99 17.61
C ASP A 77 -2.18 7.54 18.07
N THR A 78 -1.11 7.37 17.28
CA THR A 78 0.24 7.83 17.59
C THR A 78 0.61 9.05 16.74
N GLU A 79 0.28 10.24 17.25
CA GLU A 79 0.68 11.51 16.63
C GLU A 79 2.20 11.74 16.79
N ILE A 80 2.86 12.04 15.67
CA ILE A 80 4.31 12.26 15.60
C ILE A 80 4.63 13.53 14.80
N GLY A 81 5.80 14.11 15.03
CA GLY A 81 6.31 15.19 14.18
C GLY A 81 6.50 14.72 12.74
N LEU A 82 6.08 15.52 11.76
CA LEU A 82 6.08 15.18 10.33
C LEU A 82 7.42 14.61 9.84
N PHE A 83 8.55 15.12 10.32
CA PHE A 83 9.88 14.67 9.92
C PHE A 83 10.32 13.34 10.55
N ALA A 84 9.62 12.85 11.58
CA ALA A 84 9.73 11.48 12.09
C ALA A 84 8.81 10.47 11.34
N SER A 85 8.10 10.94 10.31
CA SER A 85 7.21 10.15 9.45
C SER A 85 7.69 10.11 7.99
N ARG A 86 7.15 9.15 7.23
CA ARG A 86 7.19 9.10 5.75
C ARG A 86 5.93 9.69 5.08
N SER A 87 5.11 10.46 5.79
CA SER A 87 3.92 11.11 5.19
C SER A 87 4.31 11.94 3.96
N PRO A 88 3.54 11.87 2.85
CA PRO A 88 3.82 12.61 1.61
C PRO A 88 3.55 14.12 1.74
N GLN A 89 2.74 14.54 2.74
CA GLN A 89 2.29 15.91 2.92
C GLN A 89 3.38 16.77 3.58
N ARG A 90 4.40 17.16 2.79
CA ARG A 90 5.66 17.77 3.25
C ARG A 90 5.87 19.17 2.68
N PRO A 91 6.68 20.05 3.34
CA PRO A 91 7.02 21.37 2.80
C PRO A 91 7.65 21.32 1.41
N ASN A 92 8.43 20.27 1.15
CA ASN A 92 8.86 19.85 -0.18
C ASN A 92 8.34 18.42 -0.38
N PRO A 93 7.28 18.19 -1.17
CA PRO A 93 6.71 16.87 -1.40
C PRO A 93 7.59 16.09 -2.39
N ILE A 94 8.63 15.47 -1.83
CA ILE A 94 9.64 14.66 -2.53
C ILE A 94 9.55 13.23 -1.98
N GLY A 95 9.28 12.27 -2.86
CA GLY A 95 9.35 10.84 -2.58
C GLY A 95 10.77 10.30 -2.75
N LEU A 96 11.07 9.21 -2.05
CA LEU A 96 12.36 8.52 -2.10
C LEU A 96 12.12 7.01 -1.95
N SER A 97 12.44 6.26 -3.00
CA SER A 97 12.36 4.80 -3.02
C SER A 97 13.71 4.18 -3.36
N ILE A 98 13.95 2.97 -2.86
CA ILE A 98 15.04 2.09 -3.32
C ILE A 98 14.38 0.98 -4.13
N VAL A 99 14.71 0.89 -5.42
CA VAL A 99 14.13 -0.12 -6.32
C VAL A 99 15.22 -0.99 -6.93
N ARG A 100 14.88 -2.24 -7.25
CA ARG A 100 15.77 -3.16 -7.96
C ARG A 100 15.75 -2.82 -9.45
N VAL A 101 16.92 -2.71 -10.09
CA VAL A 101 17.02 -2.65 -11.56
C VAL A 101 16.82 -4.06 -12.12
N LYS A 102 15.87 -4.21 -13.05
CA LYS A 102 15.62 -5.47 -13.79
C LYS A 102 16.26 -5.44 -15.18
N GLU A 103 16.13 -4.32 -15.89
CA GLU A 103 16.65 -4.15 -17.26
C GLU A 103 16.82 -2.65 -17.59
N ILE A 104 17.71 -2.29 -18.52
CA ILE A 104 17.81 -0.95 -19.12
C ILE A 104 17.80 -1.07 -20.65
N LYS A 105 16.93 -0.29 -21.31
CA LYS A 105 16.77 -0.24 -22.78
C LYS A 105 16.62 1.20 -23.24
N GLY A 106 17.63 1.73 -23.93
CA GLY A 106 17.60 3.10 -24.46
C GLY A 106 17.52 4.14 -23.34
N ASN A 107 16.36 4.79 -23.20
CA ASN A 107 16.04 5.75 -22.14
C ASN A 107 15.13 5.16 -21.04
N GLU A 108 14.85 3.86 -21.06
CA GLU A 108 13.92 3.20 -20.14
C GLU A 108 14.62 2.23 -19.18
N ILE A 109 14.14 2.17 -17.94
CA ILE A 109 14.60 1.28 -16.87
C ILE A 109 13.41 0.46 -16.37
N THR A 110 13.45 -0.87 -16.50
CA THR A 110 12.46 -1.77 -15.88
C THR A 110 12.89 -2.05 -14.43
N ILE A 111 11.96 -1.95 -13.47
CA ILE A 111 12.27 -1.95 -12.02
C ILE A 111 11.37 -2.92 -11.21
N SER A 112 11.71 -3.13 -9.92
CA SER A 112 10.78 -3.67 -8.91
C SER A 112 9.59 -2.72 -8.66
N GLY A 113 8.63 -3.15 -7.84
CA GLY A 113 7.56 -2.26 -7.38
C GLY A 113 8.08 -0.99 -6.70
N ILE A 114 7.32 0.10 -6.84
CA ILE A 114 7.57 1.43 -6.29
C ILE A 114 6.24 2.06 -5.83
N ASP A 115 6.25 2.80 -4.72
CA ASP A 115 5.05 3.33 -4.02
C ASP A 115 4.52 4.65 -4.59
N THR A 116 4.31 4.72 -5.91
CA THR A 116 3.88 5.98 -6.55
C THR A 116 2.92 5.80 -7.72
N TYR A 117 2.16 6.86 -8.02
CA TYR A 117 1.14 6.86 -9.07
C TYR A 117 1.76 6.79 -10.47
N ASN A 118 1.01 6.24 -11.41
CA ASN A 118 1.41 6.24 -12.81
C ASN A 118 1.46 7.67 -13.36
N GLY A 119 2.61 8.08 -13.91
CA GLY A 119 2.83 9.44 -14.42
C GLY A 119 3.57 10.37 -13.45
N THR A 120 3.90 9.93 -12.23
CA THR A 120 4.61 10.76 -11.24
C THR A 120 5.97 11.27 -11.80
N PRO A 121 6.28 12.58 -11.68
CA PRO A 121 7.51 13.16 -12.20
C PRO A 121 8.79 12.67 -11.49
N LEU A 122 9.77 12.23 -12.27
CA LEU A 122 11.10 11.82 -11.80
C LEU A 122 12.02 13.05 -11.61
N LEU A 123 12.66 13.17 -10.45
CA LEU A 123 13.62 14.25 -10.14
C LEU A 123 15.08 13.81 -10.27
N ASP A 124 15.43 12.60 -9.80
CA ASP A 124 16.82 12.16 -9.71
C ASP A 124 16.92 10.62 -9.61
N ILE A 125 18.06 10.06 -10.04
CA ILE A 125 18.41 8.64 -9.90
C ILE A 125 19.86 8.53 -9.40
N LYS A 126 20.10 7.67 -8.39
CA LYS A 126 21.46 7.40 -7.88
C LYS A 126 21.66 5.90 -7.62
N PRO A 127 22.87 5.36 -7.83
CA PRO A 127 23.17 3.98 -7.44
C PRO A 127 23.05 3.81 -5.92
N TYR A 128 22.44 2.72 -5.46
CA TYR A 128 22.52 2.29 -4.07
C TYR A 128 23.81 1.49 -3.87
N MET A 129 24.69 1.96 -2.98
CA MET A 129 26.01 1.41 -2.72
C MET A 129 26.07 0.83 -1.31
N HIS A 130 25.99 -0.49 -1.20
CA HIS A 130 25.94 -1.24 0.07
C HIS A 130 26.94 -0.74 1.14
N PHE A 131 28.19 -0.45 0.77
CA PHE A 131 29.23 0.00 1.71
C PHE A 131 29.08 1.46 2.21
N LEU A 132 28.21 2.26 1.60
CA LEU A 132 27.90 3.64 1.99
C LEU A 132 26.51 3.76 2.61
N ASP A 133 25.54 3.06 2.02
CA ASP A 133 24.12 3.29 2.24
C ASP A 133 23.47 2.26 3.19
N SER A 134 24.14 1.14 3.46
CA SER A 134 23.71 0.19 4.50
C SER A 134 24.15 0.67 5.89
N LYS A 135 23.33 0.41 6.91
CA LYS A 135 23.54 0.86 8.30
C LYS A 135 23.09 -0.27 9.23
N GLU A 136 24.07 -0.96 9.83
CA GLU A 136 23.82 -2.10 10.73
C GLU A 136 23.26 -1.67 12.10
N ASP A 137 23.38 -0.38 12.42
CA ASP A 137 22.96 0.27 13.67
C ASP A 137 21.61 1.01 13.57
N ALA A 138 20.88 0.83 12.46
CA ALA A 138 19.57 1.44 12.26
C ALA A 138 18.48 0.86 13.20
N ASN A 139 17.53 1.70 13.58
CA ASN A 139 16.35 1.34 14.37
C ASN A 139 15.08 2.01 13.80
N ASN A 140 13.91 1.67 14.35
CA ASN A 140 12.60 2.16 13.89
C ASN A 140 12.10 3.37 14.71
N GLY A 141 12.91 3.89 15.64
CA GLY A 141 12.60 5.08 16.45
C GLY A 141 11.38 4.88 17.34
N TRP A 142 10.37 5.75 17.18
CA TRP A 142 9.12 5.68 17.96
C TRP A 142 8.33 4.38 17.70
N PHE A 143 8.47 3.78 16.51
CA PHE A 143 7.77 2.55 16.14
C PHE A 143 8.20 1.36 17.02
N ASP A 144 9.46 1.36 17.50
CA ASP A 144 9.98 0.34 18.42
C ASP A 144 9.31 0.34 19.81
N THR A 145 8.48 1.37 20.11
CA THR A 145 7.73 1.53 21.37
C THR A 145 6.23 1.21 21.26
N LEU A 146 5.72 0.86 20.07
CA LEU A 146 4.33 0.41 19.92
C LEU A 146 4.12 -0.94 20.62
N PRO A 147 2.96 -1.18 21.27
CA PRO A 147 2.73 -2.39 22.07
C PRO A 147 2.74 -3.67 21.22
N ASP A 148 2.13 -3.62 20.03
CA ASP A 148 1.98 -4.77 19.12
C ASP A 148 2.85 -4.61 17.86
N LYS A 149 4.04 -4.01 18.01
CA LYS A 149 4.85 -3.55 16.88
C LYS A 149 5.18 -4.64 15.86
N GLU A 150 5.35 -5.90 16.27
CA GLU A 150 5.60 -7.01 15.35
C GLU A 150 4.41 -7.25 14.40
N HIS A 151 3.18 -7.10 14.88
CA HIS A 151 1.95 -7.10 14.07
C HIS A 151 1.92 -5.86 13.16
N THR A 152 2.22 -4.68 13.71
CA THR A 152 2.27 -3.43 12.95
C THR A 152 3.33 -3.44 11.83
N MET A 153 4.50 -4.06 12.07
CA MET A 153 5.55 -4.28 11.08
C MET A 153 5.09 -5.24 9.98
N ALA A 154 4.33 -6.28 10.31
CA ALA A 154 3.80 -7.21 9.31
C ALA A 154 2.84 -6.50 8.33
N HIS A 155 1.94 -5.64 8.83
CA HIS A 155 1.12 -4.75 7.98
C HIS A 155 1.96 -3.77 7.15
N ALA A 156 2.97 -3.13 7.76
CA ALA A 156 3.83 -2.17 7.06
C ALA A 156 4.69 -2.80 5.94
N LEU A 157 4.98 -4.10 6.04
CA LEU A 157 5.73 -4.89 5.06
C LEU A 157 4.84 -5.70 4.11
N GLY A 158 3.51 -5.68 4.27
CA GLY A 158 2.56 -6.47 3.47
C GLY A 158 2.67 -7.99 3.70
N LEU A 159 3.10 -8.42 4.89
CA LEU A 159 3.32 -9.82 5.24
C LEU A 159 2.04 -10.48 5.77
N THR A 160 1.73 -11.67 5.26
CA THR A 160 0.65 -12.53 5.78
C THR A 160 0.98 -13.01 7.20
N HIS A 161 0.06 -12.81 8.13
CA HIS A 161 0.19 -13.21 9.54
C HIS A 161 -1.20 -13.51 10.13
N GLU A 162 -1.25 -14.14 11.31
CA GLU A 162 -2.50 -14.47 12.00
C GLU A 162 -2.96 -13.30 12.90
N HIS A 163 -4.28 -13.13 13.04
CA HIS A 163 -4.90 -12.14 13.92
C HIS A 163 -5.53 -12.86 15.11
N GLU A 164 -5.04 -12.61 16.33
CA GLU A 164 -5.67 -13.13 17.56
C GLU A 164 -6.87 -12.29 18.03
N HIS A 165 -7.14 -11.15 17.39
CA HIS A 165 -8.19 -10.19 17.79
C HIS A 165 -9.08 -9.80 16.60
N GLU A 166 -10.40 -9.79 16.82
CA GLU A 166 -11.41 -9.35 15.86
C GLU A 166 -11.40 -7.81 15.76
N HIS A 167 -10.80 -7.29 14.69
CA HIS A 167 -11.01 -5.91 14.25
C HIS A 167 -11.87 -5.91 12.97
N GLU A 168 -13.00 -5.19 12.98
CA GLU A 168 -13.84 -5.00 11.80
C GLU A 168 -13.14 -4.09 10.78
N HIS A 169 -12.27 -4.69 9.96
CA HIS A 169 -11.76 -4.07 8.75
C HIS A 169 -12.58 -4.54 7.56
N GLU A 170 -13.39 -3.64 6.98
CA GLU A 170 -13.98 -3.84 5.65
C GLU A 170 -12.87 -3.83 4.59
N HIS A 171 -12.16 -4.95 4.46
CA HIS A 171 -11.33 -5.20 3.28
C HIS A 171 -12.27 -5.42 2.09
N PRO A 172 -12.21 -4.58 1.02
CA PRO A 172 -12.94 -4.82 -0.21
C PRO A 172 -12.27 -5.94 -1.02
N HIS A 173 -12.22 -7.15 -0.46
CA HIS A 173 -11.80 -8.36 -1.15
C HIS A 173 -12.84 -8.71 -2.21
N GLN A 174 -12.70 -8.12 -3.39
CA GLN A 174 -13.32 -8.64 -4.61
C GLN A 174 -12.72 -10.01 -4.90
N HIS A 175 -13.34 -11.05 -4.36
CA HIS A 175 -13.11 -12.42 -4.78
C HIS A 175 -13.49 -12.55 -6.26
N VAL A 176 -12.48 -12.51 -7.13
CA VAL A 176 -12.60 -12.91 -8.52
C VAL A 176 -12.80 -14.43 -8.53
N ASN A 177 -14.06 -14.86 -8.48
CA ASN A 177 -14.46 -16.27 -8.50
C ASN A 177 -14.22 -16.89 -9.89
N ASP A 178 -12.96 -17.09 -10.25
CA ASP A 178 -12.55 -17.71 -11.53
C ASP A 178 -12.33 -19.23 -11.34
N HIS A 179 -13.44 -19.95 -11.12
CA HIS A 179 -13.48 -21.39 -10.88
C HIS A 179 -14.53 -22.09 -11.77
N ASP A 180 -14.45 -21.86 -13.09
CA ASP A 180 -15.23 -22.65 -14.07
C ASP A 180 -14.53 -24.00 -14.34
N HIS A 181 -14.74 -24.96 -13.44
CA HIS A 181 -14.24 -26.33 -13.54
C HIS A 181 -15.38 -27.30 -13.90
N PRO A 182 -15.45 -27.82 -15.15
CA PRO A 182 -16.55 -28.68 -15.59
C PRO A 182 -16.45 -30.11 -15.02
N HIS A 183 -16.89 -30.29 -13.78
CA HIS A 183 -16.94 -31.61 -13.13
C HIS A 183 -18.00 -32.52 -13.76
N ARG A 184 -17.53 -33.48 -14.56
CA ARG A 184 -18.32 -34.43 -15.33
C ARG A 184 -18.85 -35.58 -14.47
N HIS A 185 -19.96 -35.36 -13.75
CA HIS A 185 -20.59 -36.40 -12.95
C HIS A 185 -21.32 -37.46 -13.81
N SER A 186 -21.05 -38.73 -13.51
CA SER A 186 -21.89 -39.89 -13.87
C SER A 186 -22.53 -40.44 -12.59
N PRO A 187 -23.81 -40.84 -12.58
CA PRO A 187 -24.55 -41.10 -11.35
C PRO A 187 -24.43 -42.55 -10.87
N ALA A 188 -24.11 -42.76 -9.59
CA ALA A 188 -24.42 -44.00 -8.87
C ALA A 188 -24.46 -43.78 -7.34
N HIS A 189 -25.39 -44.50 -6.70
CA HIS A 189 -25.55 -44.73 -5.25
C HIS A 189 -26.09 -43.60 -4.35
N SER A 190 -27.21 -43.94 -3.72
CA SER A 190 -27.92 -43.21 -2.66
C SER A 190 -27.51 -43.72 -1.27
N HIS A 191 -27.37 -42.82 -0.30
CA HIS A 191 -27.52 -43.15 1.12
C HIS A 191 -28.34 -42.05 1.81
N GLU A 192 -29.34 -42.45 2.58
CA GLU A 192 -30.13 -41.57 3.44
C GLU A 192 -29.41 -41.36 4.77
N HIS A 193 -29.38 -40.12 5.26
CA HIS A 193 -29.16 -39.83 6.67
C HIS A 193 -30.11 -38.72 7.13
N SER A 194 -31.05 -39.08 8.00
CA SER A 194 -32.03 -38.19 8.61
C SER A 194 -31.54 -37.69 9.96
N HIS A 195 -31.54 -36.37 10.17
CA HIS A 195 -31.48 -35.76 11.51
C HIS A 195 -32.53 -34.65 11.64
N GLU A 196 -33.08 -34.52 12.85
CA GLU A 196 -34.32 -33.79 13.11
C GLU A 196 -34.11 -32.27 13.25
N ILE A 197 -35.07 -31.49 12.75
CA ILE A 197 -35.13 -30.03 12.94
C ILE A 197 -36.20 -29.71 13.97
N THR A 198 -35.80 -29.37 15.20
CA THR A 198 -36.73 -28.92 16.25
C THR A 198 -36.89 -27.40 16.23
N HIS A 199 -37.79 -26.89 15.38
CA HIS A 199 -38.27 -25.51 15.50
C HIS A 199 -39.07 -25.33 16.80
N ARG A 200 -38.82 -24.22 17.52
CA ARG A 200 -39.75 -23.65 18.50
C ARG A 200 -40.13 -22.23 18.08
N GLN A 201 -41.33 -22.09 17.50
CA GLN A 201 -41.99 -20.79 17.33
C GLN A 201 -42.87 -20.50 18.57
N SER A 202 -43.06 -19.21 18.86
CA SER A 202 -44.10 -18.75 19.79
C SER A 202 -44.67 -17.41 19.33
N HIS A 203 -45.79 -17.47 18.61
CA HIS A 203 -46.77 -16.39 18.44
C HIS A 203 -47.58 -16.24 19.76
N ASP A 204 -48.19 -15.12 20.15
CA ASP A 204 -48.28 -13.76 19.55
C ASP A 204 -48.28 -12.71 20.73
N HIS A 205 -49.02 -11.59 20.90
CA HIS A 205 -50.17 -10.98 20.20
C HIS A 205 -50.39 -9.48 20.56
N LYS A 206 -50.95 -8.71 19.61
CA LYS A 206 -51.81 -7.49 19.76
C LYS A 206 -51.29 -6.17 20.39
N HIS A 207 -51.17 -5.17 19.49
CA HIS A 207 -51.52 -3.74 19.60
C HIS A 207 -52.84 -3.39 20.32
N PRO A 208 -53.19 -2.07 20.52
CA PRO A 208 -52.35 -0.89 20.86
C PRO A 208 -53.00 -0.01 21.97
N GLY A 209 -52.36 1.11 22.36
CA GLY A 209 -52.97 2.12 23.23
C GLY A 209 -52.42 3.53 22.97
N HIS A 210 -53.30 4.51 22.77
CA HIS A 210 -52.95 5.89 22.42
C HIS A 210 -53.75 6.84 23.33
N LEU A 211 -53.09 7.75 24.06
CA LEU A 211 -53.70 8.91 24.70
C LEU A 211 -52.62 9.93 25.14
N HIS A 212 -52.98 11.21 25.12
CA HIS A 212 -52.21 12.28 25.76
C HIS A 212 -52.46 12.28 27.28
N GLU A 213 -51.55 12.88 28.05
CA GLU A 213 -51.87 14.11 28.78
C GLU A 213 -50.62 14.95 29.06
N HIS A 214 -50.77 16.07 29.77
CA HIS A 214 -49.87 17.22 29.78
C HIS A 214 -49.49 17.61 31.22
N ASN A 215 -48.39 18.36 31.39
CA ASN A 215 -47.92 19.01 32.63
C ASN A 215 -47.37 18.06 33.72
N ASP A 216 -46.57 18.53 34.68
CA ASP A 216 -46.02 19.90 34.91
C ASP A 216 -44.53 20.03 34.50
#